data_AF-A0A540LL65-F1
#
_entry.id   AF-A0A540LL65-F1
#
_cell.length_a   1.000
_cell.length_b   1.000
_cell.length_c   1.000
_cell.angle_alpha   90.00
_cell.angle_beta   90.00
_cell.angle_gamma   90.00
#
_symmetry.space_group_name_H-M   'P 1'
#
loop_
_entity.id
_entity.type
_entity.pdbx_description
1 polymer ?
#
loop_
_entity_poly.entity_id
_entity_poly.type
_entity_poly.pdbx_seq_one_letter_code
_entity_poly.pdbx_strand_id
1 'polypeptide(L)'
;MRPGAVFMQIVPLGTNWPAKVCYESPVRAMGLQYIDYRIDVEESSLVHKYGKDDIVVKDPAAKIGSNWDNLMKIYLKEQDVKLNLNRFTWFLKSAYGKAKRFMEKEG
;
A
#
# COMPACT_ATOMS: atom_id res chain seq x y z
N MET A 1 7.06 -17.64 -4.79
CA MET A 1 6.60 -16.99 -6.04
C MET A 1 7.73 -17.07 -7.05
N ARG A 2 7.45 -17.33 -8.33
CA ARG A 2 8.48 -17.34 -9.37
C ARG A 2 8.82 -15.91 -9.82
N PRO A 3 10.09 -15.62 -10.20
CA PRO A 3 10.44 -14.35 -10.83
C PRO A 3 9.48 -14.01 -11.97
N GLY A 4 9.20 -12.71 -12.16
CA GLY A 4 8.22 -12.21 -13.13
C GLY A 4 6.75 -12.26 -12.68
N ALA A 5 6.41 -12.96 -11.59
CA ALA A 5 5.08 -12.84 -10.99
C ALA A 5 4.83 -11.42 -10.44
N VAL A 6 3.56 -11.03 -10.33
CA VAL A 6 3.16 -9.71 -9.85
C VAL A 6 2.76 -9.78 -8.38
N PHE A 7 3.37 -8.91 -7.57
CA PHE A 7 3.01 -8.67 -6.18
C PHE A 7 2.34 -7.30 -6.08
N MET A 8 1.09 -7.28 -5.62
CA MET A 8 0.33 -6.05 -5.41
C MET A 8 0.07 -5.85 -3.92
N GLN A 9 0.34 -4.66 -3.41
CA GLN A 9 0.18 -4.30 -2.01
C GLN A 9 -0.78 -3.13 -1.85
N ILE A 10 -1.70 -3.20 -0.90
CA ILE A 10 -2.43 -2.03 -0.41
C ILE A 10 -1.56 -1.35 0.66
N VAL A 11 -1.34 -0.05 0.53
CA VAL A 11 -0.48 0.75 1.42
C VAL A 11 -1.36 1.75 2.19
N PRO A 12 -1.68 1.47 3.46
CA PRO A 12 -2.42 2.38 4.32
C PRO A 12 -1.69 3.70 4.60
N LEU A 13 -2.41 4.70 5.12
CA LEU A 13 -1.79 5.96 5.57
C LEU A 13 -0.68 5.68 6.59
N GLY A 14 0.40 6.46 6.55
CA GLY A 14 1.52 6.34 7.49
C GLY A 14 2.43 5.12 7.28
N THR A 15 2.11 4.20 6.37
CA THR A 15 2.85 2.93 6.22
C THR A 15 3.79 2.88 5.00
N ASN A 16 4.13 4.04 4.42
CA ASN A 16 5.01 4.10 3.24
C ASN A 16 6.41 3.51 3.50
N TRP A 17 7.04 3.86 4.62
CA TRP A 17 8.34 3.32 5.01
C TRP A 17 8.30 1.79 5.22
N PRO A 18 7.42 1.23 6.09
CA PRO A 18 7.36 -0.21 6.29
C PRO A 18 6.95 -0.97 5.01
N ALA A 19 6.06 -0.41 4.17
CA ALA A 19 5.72 -1.00 2.87
C ALA A 19 6.96 -1.17 1.98
N LYS A 20 7.82 -0.15 1.92
CA LYS A 20 9.02 -0.17 1.09
C LYS A 20 10.09 -1.15 1.60
N VAL A 21 10.40 -1.11 2.89
CA VAL A 21 11.50 -1.89 3.47
C VAL A 21 11.14 -3.37 3.64
N CYS A 22 9.88 -3.67 3.99
CA CYS A 22 9.44 -5.03 4.24
C CYS A 22 8.96 -5.76 2.98
N TYR A 23 8.45 -5.03 1.97
CA TYR A 23 7.83 -5.65 0.80
C TYR A 23 8.42 -5.18 -0.52
N GLU A 24 8.38 -3.88 -0.84
CA GLU A 24 8.81 -3.40 -2.17
C GLU A 24 10.24 -3.85 -2.50
N SER A 25 11.19 -3.54 -1.62
CA SER A 25 12.62 -3.78 -1.90
C SER A 25 12.91 -5.29 -1.98
N PRO A 26 12.44 -6.14 -1.04
CA PRO A 26 12.59 -7.58 -1.15
C PRO A 26 11.91 -8.18 -2.39
N VAL A 27 10.67 -7.79 -2.69
CA VAL A 27 9.91 -8.29 -3.86
C VAL A 27 10.65 -7.99 -5.15
N ARG A 28 11.17 -6.76 -5.30
CA ARG A 28 11.97 -6.39 -6.47
C ARG A 28 13.27 -7.18 -6.55
N ALA A 29 13.97 -7.38 -5.43
CA ALA A 29 15.19 -8.17 -5.36
C ALA A 29 14.96 -9.64 -5.75
N MET A 30 13.77 -10.18 -5.50
CA MET A 30 13.34 -11.51 -5.94
C MET A 30 12.95 -11.58 -7.43
N GLY A 31 13.09 -10.49 -8.19
CA GLY A 31 12.73 -10.42 -9.60
C GLY A 31 11.22 -10.37 -9.85
N LEU A 32 10.42 -10.03 -8.83
CA LEU A 32 8.97 -9.90 -8.98
C LEU A 32 8.60 -8.49 -9.46
N GLN A 33 7.47 -8.38 -10.16
CA GLN A 33 6.87 -7.10 -10.53
C GLN A 33 6.10 -6.55 -9.33
N TYR A 34 6.46 -5.36 -8.85
CA TYR A 34 5.76 -4.71 -7.73
C TYR A 34 4.73 -3.68 -8.19
N ILE A 35 3.59 -3.63 -7.50
CA ILE A 35 2.56 -2.60 -7.62
C ILE A 35 2.10 -2.21 -6.21
N ASP A 36 2.09 -0.92 -5.90
CA ASP A 36 1.51 -0.37 -4.68
C ASP A 36 0.21 0.40 -4.96
N TYR A 37 -0.87 -0.03 -4.33
CA TYR A 37 -2.10 0.73 -4.22
C TYR A 37 -2.04 1.57 -2.94
N ARG A 38 -1.58 2.82 -3.08
CA ARG A 38 -1.60 3.79 -1.98
C ARG A 38 -3.00 4.36 -1.85
N ILE A 39 -3.57 4.21 -0.67
CA ILE A 39 -4.94 4.65 -0.40
C ILE A 39 -4.99 6.19 -0.35
N ASP A 40 -6.12 6.75 -0.73
CA ASP A 40 -6.44 8.15 -0.45
C ASP A 40 -6.92 8.28 1.01
N VAL A 41 -6.90 9.50 1.54
CA VAL A 41 -7.33 9.74 2.93
C VAL A 41 -8.81 9.37 3.15
N GLU A 42 -9.64 9.53 2.11
CA GLU A 42 -11.07 9.17 2.12
C GLU A 42 -11.32 7.66 2.21
N GLU A 43 -10.32 6.83 1.92
CA GLU A 43 -10.41 5.37 2.03
C GLU A 43 -10.02 4.85 3.41
N SER A 44 -9.47 5.69 4.29
CA SER A 44 -9.03 5.32 5.64
C SER A 44 -10.12 5.60 6.67
N SER A 45 -10.36 4.67 7.60
CA SER A 45 -11.24 4.93 8.75
C SER A 45 -10.74 6.09 9.64
N LEU A 46 -9.44 6.43 9.56
CA LEU A 46 -8.83 7.52 10.33
C LEU A 46 -9.43 8.89 9.99
N VAL A 47 -9.89 9.11 8.75
CA VAL A 47 -10.54 10.39 8.37
C VAL A 47 -11.82 10.63 9.14
N HIS A 48 -12.57 9.58 9.46
CA HIS A 48 -13.80 9.66 10.26
C HIS A 48 -13.51 9.74 11.76
N LYS A 49 -12.42 9.12 12.21
CA LYS A 49 -12.01 9.08 13.62
C LYS A 49 -11.38 10.39 14.10
N TYR A 50 -10.54 11.01 13.28
CA TYR A 50 -9.74 12.18 13.65
C TYR A 50 -10.14 13.45 12.89
N GLY A 51 -10.77 13.32 11.72
CA GLY A 51 -11.02 14.44 10.82
C GLY A 51 -9.88 14.65 9.82
N LYS A 52 -10.20 15.24 8.66
CA LYS A 52 -9.26 15.39 7.53
C LYS A 52 -8.08 16.31 7.82
N ASP A 53 -8.27 17.30 8.69
CA ASP A 53 -7.25 18.29 9.05
C ASP A 53 -6.35 17.87 10.22
N ASP A 54 -6.67 16.77 10.91
CA ASP A 54 -5.84 16.23 11.99
C ASP A 54 -4.49 15.72 11.45
N ILE A 55 -3.42 15.93 12.21
CA ILE A 55 -2.06 15.50 11.83
C ILE A 55 -1.97 13.99 11.56
N VAL A 56 -2.80 13.17 12.22
CA VAL A 56 -2.90 11.72 11.97
C VAL A 56 -3.28 11.41 10.51
N VAL A 57 -4.06 12.28 9.88
CA VAL A 57 -4.55 12.07 8.51
C VAL A 57 -3.75 12.91 7.51
N LYS A 58 -3.53 14.18 7.84
CA LYS A 58 -2.91 15.18 6.97
C LYS A 58 -1.41 14.99 6.81
N ASP A 59 -0.71 14.64 7.89
CA ASP A 59 0.72 14.37 7.86
C ASP A 59 1.09 13.17 8.75
N PRO A 60 0.79 11.95 8.27
CA PRO A 60 1.09 10.74 9.01
C PRO A 60 2.57 10.58 9.35
N ALA A 61 3.46 11.05 8.46
CA ALA A 61 4.90 10.97 8.66
C ALA A 61 5.34 11.85 9.84
N ALA A 62 4.84 13.09 9.94
CA ALA A 62 5.08 13.95 11.09
C ALA A 62 4.47 13.37 12.38
N LYS A 63 3.27 12.77 12.32
CA LYS A 63 2.64 12.12 13.48
C LYS A 63 3.45 10.93 14.00
N ILE A 64 4.00 10.12 13.09
CA ILE A 64 4.84 8.97 13.44
C ILE A 64 6.18 9.48 13.99
N GLY A 65 6.86 10.38 13.28
CA GLY A 65 8.21 10.82 13.63
C GLY A 65 9.15 9.62 13.81
N SER A 66 9.79 9.52 14.97
CA SER A 66 10.58 8.35 15.40
C SER A 66 9.80 7.41 16.35
N ASN A 67 8.50 7.62 16.52
CA ASN A 67 7.66 6.88 17.47
C ASN A 67 7.04 5.64 16.81
N TRP A 68 7.67 4.49 17.04
CA TRP A 68 7.21 3.19 16.55
C TRP A 68 5.83 2.80 17.08
N ASP A 69 5.50 3.16 18.32
CA ASP A 69 4.22 2.81 18.94
C ASP A 69 3.07 3.54 18.26
N ASN A 70 3.27 4.79 17.82
CA ASN A 70 2.29 5.51 17.02
C ASN A 70 2.02 4.81 15.68
N LEU A 71 3.08 4.37 14.98
CA LEU A 71 2.94 3.60 13.74
C LEU A 71 2.12 2.33 13.99
N MET A 72 2.53 1.54 14.98
CA MET A 72 1.92 0.24 15.29
C MET A 72 0.46 0.38 15.70
N LYS A 73 0.17 1.30 16.62
CA LYS A 73 -1.17 1.46 17.17
C LYS A 73 -2.12 2.10 16.16
N ILE A 74 -1.78 3.26 15.61
CA ILE A 74 -2.72 4.06 14.84
C ILE A 74 -2.87 3.52 13.42
N TYR A 75 -1.75 3.26 12.73
CA TYR A 75 -1.76 3.02 11.29
C TYR A 75 -1.79 1.54 10.91
N LEU A 76 -1.24 0.65 11.76
CA LEU A 76 -1.21 -0.79 11.50
C LEU A 76 -2.30 -1.57 12.23
N LYS A 77 -2.76 -1.14 13.42
CA LYS A 77 -3.77 -1.86 14.22
C LYS A 77 -5.17 -1.24 14.17
N GLU A 78 -5.27 0.08 14.25
CA GLU A 78 -6.57 0.77 14.41
C GLU A 78 -7.16 1.32 13.10
N GLN A 79 -6.40 1.26 12.01
CA GLN A 79 -6.83 1.75 10.69
C GLN A 79 -7.47 0.63 9.88
N ASP A 80 -8.70 0.88 9.42
CA ASP A 80 -9.38 0.07 8.42
C ASP A 80 -9.35 0.78 7.07
N VAL A 81 -9.33 0.00 5.99
CA VAL A 81 -9.32 0.52 4.62
C VAL A 81 -10.62 0.14 3.91
N LYS A 82 -11.36 1.14 3.45
CA LYS A 82 -12.51 0.99 2.56
C LYS A 82 -12.09 1.36 1.14
N LEU A 83 -11.77 0.33 0.35
CA LEU A 83 -11.24 0.51 -1.00
C LEU A 83 -12.23 1.23 -1.94
N ASN A 84 -11.71 2.21 -2.65
CA ASN A 84 -12.33 2.79 -3.83
C ASN A 84 -12.21 1.81 -4.99
N LEU A 85 -13.29 1.05 -5.25
CA LEU A 85 -13.28 -0.01 -6.27
C LEU A 85 -13.01 0.51 -7.69
N ASN A 86 -13.33 1.76 -8.01
CA ASN A 86 -13.03 2.34 -9.32
C ASN A 86 -11.52 2.48 -9.53
N ARG A 87 -10.81 3.03 -8.53
CA ARG A 87 -9.35 3.13 -8.55
C ARG A 87 -8.74 1.74 -8.45
N PHE A 88 -9.15 0.93 -7.48
CA PHE A 88 -8.60 -0.40 -7.25
C PHE A 88 -8.70 -1.31 -8.49
N THR A 89 -9.81 -1.24 -9.24
CA THR A 89 -9.99 -1.99 -10.50
C THR A 89 -8.93 -1.63 -11.54
N TRP A 90 -8.51 -0.37 -11.63
CA TRP A 90 -7.45 0.04 -12.55
C TRP A 90 -6.10 -0.62 -12.19
N PHE A 91 -5.77 -0.69 -10.90
CA PHE A 91 -4.58 -1.39 -10.42
C PHE A 91 -4.65 -2.89 -10.67
N LEU A 92 -5.81 -3.53 -10.46
CA LEU A 92 -6.02 -4.94 -10.79
C LEU A 92 -5.83 -5.22 -12.28
N LYS A 93 -6.36 -4.37 -13.17
CA LYS A 93 -6.14 -4.47 -14.61
C LYS A 93 -4.67 -4.31 -14.97
N SER A 94 -3.96 -3.38 -14.34
CA SER A 94 -2.51 -3.23 -14.52
C SER A 94 -1.74 -4.47 -14.03
N ALA A 95 -2.13 -5.06 -12.90
CA ALA A 95 -1.52 -6.27 -12.36
C ALA A 95 -1.72 -7.45 -13.31
N TYR A 96 -2.96 -7.66 -13.76
CA TYR A 96 -3.30 -8.69 -14.73
C TYR A 96 -2.52 -8.51 -16.04
N GLY A 97 -2.45 -7.28 -16.59
CA GLY A 97 -1.71 -7.01 -17.81
C GLY A 97 -0.20 -7.23 -17.69
N LYS A 98 0.40 -7.01 -16.50
CA LYS A 98 1.80 -7.38 -16.25
C LYS A 98 1.98 -8.90 -16.17
N ALA A 99 1.09 -9.59 -15.44
CA ALA A 99 1.14 -11.04 -15.30
C ALA A 99 0.96 -11.76 -16.65
N LYS A 100 -0.02 -11.32 -17.46
CA LYS A 100 -0.29 -11.88 -18.79
C LYS A 100 0.91 -11.73 -19.73
N ARG A 101 1.50 -10.54 -19.82
CA ARG A 101 2.71 -10.30 -20.62
C ARG A 101 3.90 -11.16 -20.21
N PHE A 102 4.02 -11.47 -18.92
CA PHE A 102 5.07 -12.36 -18.44
C PHE A 102 4.79 -13.81 -18.89
N MET A 103 3.56 -14.29 -18.73
CA MET A 103 3.18 -15.64 -19.17
C MET A 103 3.34 -15.84 -20.68
N GLU A 104 3.04 -14.82 -21.50
CA GLU A 104 3.21 -14.87 -22.96
C GLU A 104 4.67 -14.87 -23.43
N LYS A 105 5.63 -14.43 -22.59
CA LYS A 105 7.06 -14.42 -22.91
C LYS A 105 7.78 -15.70 -22.53
N GLU A 106 7.25 -16.43 -21.55
CA GLU A 106 7.87 -17.60 -20.93
C GLU A 106 7.13 -18.92 -21.24
N GLY A 107 6.03 -18.85 -22.01
CA GLY A 107 5.29 -20.00 -22.52
C GLY A 107 5.64 -20.24 -23.98
#